data_AF-A0A958XE67-F1
#
_entry.id   AF-A0A958XE67-F1
#
_cell.length_a   1.000
_cell.length_b   1.000
_cell.length_c   1.000
_cell.angle_alpha   90.00
_cell.angle_beta   90.00
_cell.angle_gamma   90.00
#
_symmetry.space_group_name_H-M   'P 1'
#
loop_
_entity.id
_entity.type
_entity.pdbx_description
1 polymer ?
#
loop_
_entity_poly.entity_id
_entity_poly.type
_entity_poly.pdbx_seq_one_letter_code
_entity_poly.pdbx_strand_id
1 'polypeptide(L)' 'MDITEVFYPRHREEWREWLASNHQDKTEVWVRTFLKASGQPCISYDELVEECLCFGWIDGAVKKYDEDSKVQRTTPRR' A
#
# COMPACT_ATOMS: atom_id res chain seq x y z
N MET A 1 2.52 16.80 0.91
CA MET A 1 3.29 15.57 1.21
C MET A 1 3.79 15.01 -0.10
N ASP A 2 5.07 14.74 -0.21
CA ASP A 2 5.63 14.12 -1.40
C ASP A 2 5.49 12.59 -1.31
N ILE A 3 5.54 11.93 -2.46
CA ILE A 3 5.57 10.46 -2.51
C ILE A 3 7.00 10.05 -2.19
N THR A 4 7.18 9.23 -1.16
CA THR A 4 8.50 8.79 -0.68
C THR A 4 8.82 7.39 -1.22
N GLU A 5 8.77 6.35 -0.39
CA GLU A 5 8.96 4.96 -0.80
C GLU A 5 7.66 4.42 -1.40
N VAL A 6 7.73 3.88 -2.62
CA VAL A 6 6.60 3.21 -3.27
C VAL A 6 6.83 1.71 -3.29
N PHE A 7 5.87 0.97 -2.75
CA PHE A 7 5.83 -0.49 -2.81
C PHE A 7 4.66 -0.94 -3.69
N TYR A 8 4.89 -1.96 -4.52
CA TYR A 8 3.88 -2.49 -5.43
C TYR A 8 3.68 -3.99 -5.17
N PRO A 9 2.75 -4.35 -4.26
CA PRO A 9 2.32 -5.73 -4.06
C PRO A 9 1.31 -6.13 -5.12
N ARG A 10 1.56 -7.26 -5.78
CA ARG A 10 0.62 -7.86 -6.75
C ARG A 10 -0.45 -8.69 -6.05
N HIS A 11 -0.14 -9.20 -4.86
CA HIS A 11 -1.00 -10.07 -4.06
C HIS A 11 -0.92 -9.71 -2.57
N ARG A 12 -1.91 -10.20 -1.80
CA ARG A 12 -2.00 -9.99 -0.35
C ARG A 12 -0.75 -10.45 0.39
N GLU A 13 -0.18 -11.58 -0.02
CA GLU A 13 1.00 -12.19 0.60
C GLU A 13 2.22 -11.26 0.50
N GLU A 14 2.47 -10.68 -0.68
CA GLU A 14 3.59 -9.74 -0.88
C GLU A 14 3.46 -8.52 0.04
N TRP A 15 2.23 -8.03 0.27
CA TRP A 15 1.99 -6.91 1.19
C TRP A 15 2.22 -7.30 2.65
N ARG A 16 1.72 -8.48 3.03
CA ARG A 16 1.89 -9.04 4.37
C ARG A 16 3.36 -9.29 4.70
N GLU A 17 4.15 -9.80 3.77
CA GLU A 17 5.59 -10.03 3.94
C GLU A 17 6.36 -8.72 4.12
N TRP A 18 6.00 -7.69 3.35
CA TRP A 18 6.58 -6.35 3.51
C TRP A 18 6.26 -5.81 4.90
N LEU A 19 5.00 -5.85 5.34
CA LEU A 19 4.60 -5.40 6.67
C LEU A 19 5.32 -6.20 7.76
N ALA A 20 5.36 -7.53 7.67
CA ALA A 20 6.05 -8.38 8.64
C ALA A 20 7.52 -7.97 8.84
N SER A 21 8.20 -7.59 7.76
CA SER A 21 9.60 -7.20 7.77
C SER A 21 9.85 -5.74 8.15
N ASN A 22 8.86 -4.85 8.00
CA ASN A 22 9.08 -3.40 8.03
C ASN A 22 8.19 -2.62 9.02
N HIS A 23 7.11 -3.21 9.56
CA HIS A 23 6.07 -2.49 10.29
C HIS A 23 6.56 -1.75 11.56
N GLN A 24 7.70 -2.15 12.12
CA GLN A 24 8.29 -1.54 13.32
C GLN A 24 9.33 -0.45 12.99
N ASP A 25 10.03 -0.59 11.86
CA ASP A 25 11.15 0.28 11.50
C ASP A 25 10.75 1.41 10.55
N LYS A 26 9.70 1.20 9.74
CA LYS A 26 9.22 2.18 8.76
C LYS A 26 8.13 3.07 9.35
N THR A 27 8.17 4.34 8.99
CA THR A 27 7.17 5.33 9.42
C THR A 27 6.09 5.60 8.37
N GLU A 28 6.35 5.24 7.11
CA GLU A 28 5.37 5.29 6.03
C GLU A 28 5.80 4.41 4.85
N VAL A 29 4.84 4.03 4.01
CA VAL A 29 5.07 3.56 2.64
C VAL A 29 3.86 3.90 1.78
N TRP A 30 4.08 4.12 0.49
CA TRP A 30 3.04 4.34 -0.51
C TRP A 30 2.79 3.05 -1.28
N VAL A 31 1.62 2.45 -1.11
CA VAL A 31 1.26 1.20 -1.80
C VAL A 31 0.62 1.54 -3.14
N ARG A 32 1.25 1.10 -4.23
CA ARG A 32 0.76 1.30 -5.59
C ARG A 32 -0.37 0.32 -5.89
N THR A 33 -1.49 0.86 -6.37
CA THR A 33 -2.65 0.11 -6.84
C THR A 33 -3.04 0.58 -8.23
N PHE A 34 -3.58 -0.32 -9.04
CA PHE A 34 -3.91 -0.07 -10.43
C PHE A 34 -5.42 0.05 -10.64
N LEU A 35 -5.80 0.83 -11.66
CA LEU A 35 -7.18 0.84 -12.14
C LEU A 35 -7.51 -0.52 -12.75
N LYS A 36 -8.75 -1.01 -12.53
CA LYS A 36 -9.22 -2.28 -13.12
C LYS A 36 -9.02 -2.34 -14.65
N ALA A 37 -9.15 -1.20 -15.32
CA ALA A 37 -8.99 -1.09 -16.77
C ALA A 37 -7.55 -1.33 -17.27
N SER A 38 -6.55 -1.20 -16.41
CA SER A 38 -5.13 -1.39 -16.79
C SER A 38 -4.74 -2.86 -16.99
N GLY A 39 -5.55 -3.80 -16.49
CA GLY A 39 -5.24 -5.23 -16.51
C GLY A 39 -4.03 -5.66 -15.68
N GLN A 40 -3.42 -4.74 -14.92
CA GLN A 40 -2.27 -5.03 -14.07
C GLN A 40 -2.70 -5.72 -12.77
N PRO A 41 -2.00 -6.78 -12.34
CA PRO A 41 -2.31 -7.45 -11.08
C PRO A 41 -1.91 -6.56 -9.90
N CYS A 42 -2.85 -6.19 -9.03
CA CYS A 42 -2.53 -5.50 -7.79
C CYS A 42 -3.37 -6.04 -6.64
N ILE A 43 -2.86 -5.86 -5.42
CA ILE A 43 -3.66 -6.07 -4.22
C ILE A 43 -4.98 -5.27 -4.30
N SER A 44 -6.07 -5.86 -3.82
CA SER A 44 -7.32 -5.11 -3.67
C SER A 44 -7.21 -4.08 -2.55
N TYR A 45 -8.10 -3.07 -2.57
CA TYR A 45 -8.14 -2.09 -1.49
C TYR A 45 -8.45 -2.73 -0.14
N ASP A 46 -9.39 -3.68 -0.12
CA ASP A 46 -9.82 -4.34 1.11
C ASP A 46 -8.68 -5.17 1.72
N GLU A 47 -7.94 -5.94 0.91
CA GLU A 47 -6.77 -6.70 1.38
C GLU A 47 -5.64 -5.79 1.90
N LEU A 48 -5.42 -4.64 1.24
CA LEU A 48 -4.45 -3.65 1.70
C LEU A 48 -4.82 -3.14 3.11
N VAL A 49 -6.08 -2.76 3.32
CA VAL A 49 -6.57 -2.25 4.60
C VAL A 49 -6.59 -3.33 5.66
N GLU A 50 -7.06 -4.54 5.35
CA GLU A 50 -7.08 -5.67 6.29
C GLU A 50 -5.68 -5.97 6.84
N GLU A 51 -4.67 -6.08 5.96
CA GLU A 51 -3.30 -6.32 6.41
C GLU A 51 -2.73 -5.10 7.14
N CYS A 52 -3.03 -3.86 6.73
CA CYS A 52 -2.66 -2.68 7.53
C CYS A 52 -3.14 -2.85 8.98
N LEU A 53 -4.41 -3.19 9.18
CA LEU A 53 -4.99 -3.37 10.51
C LEU A 53 -4.31 -4.51 11.30
N CYS A 54 -3.93 -5.61 10.65
CA CYS A 54 -3.21 -6.72 11.29
C CYS A 54 -1.87 -6.30 11.90
N PHE A 55 -1.18 -5.33 11.30
CA PHE A 55 0.13 -4.86 11.74
C PHE A 55 0.07 -3.53 12.51
N GLY A 56 -1.13 -3.05 12.84
CA GLY A 56 -1.30 -1.77 13.53
C GLY A 56 -0.98 -0.56 12.64
N TRP A 57 -1.14 -0.69 11.33
CA TRP A 57 -1.02 0.35 10.32
C TRP A 57 -2.40 0.80 9.84
N ILE A 58 -2.48 1.97 9.18
CA ILE A 58 -3.69 2.52 8.58
C ILE A 58 -3.37 3.09 7.20
N ASP A 59 -4.38 3.10 6.32
CA ASP A 59 -4.35 3.84 5.07
C ASP A 59 -4.73 5.32 5.29
N GLY A 60 -4.22 6.19 4.43
CA GLY A 60 -4.47 7.63 4.49
C GLY A 60 -4.64 8.26 3.11
N ALA A 61 -3.76 9.20 2.79
CA ALA A 61 -3.85 9.97 1.55
C ALA A 61 -3.67 9.10 0.30
N VAL A 62 -4.49 9.37 -0.73
CA VAL A 62 -4.34 8.79 -2.08
C VAL A 62 -3.78 9.83 -3.02
N LYS A 63 -2.88 9.42 -3.91
CA LYS A 63 -2.39 10.26 -5.01
C LYS A 63 -2.37 9.51 -6.33
N LYS A 64 -2.61 10.22 -7.43
CA LYS A 64 -2.31 9.71 -8.77
C LYS A 64 -0.80 9.50 -8.89
N TYR A 65 -0.39 8.35 -9.39
CA TYR A 65 1.02 8.03 -9.63
C TYR A 65 1.36 8.17 -11.12
N ASP A 66 0.52 7.60 -11.99
CA ASP A 66 0.55 7.77 -13.44
C ASP A 66 -0.86 7.62 -14.02
N GLU A 67 -0.99 7.41 -15.33
CA GLU A 67 -2.27 7.31 -16.04
C GLU A 67 -3.14 6.15 -15.54
N ASP A 68 -2.50 5.04 -15.16
CA ASP A 68 -3.16 3.77 -14.87
C ASP A 68 -3.13 3.38 -13.39
N SER A 69 -2.43 4.16 -12.55
CA SER A 69 -2.22 3.81 -11.15
C SER A 69 -2.27 4.97 -10.18
N LYS A 70 -2.61 4.62 -8.95
CA LYS A 70 -2.62 5.49 -7.78
C LYS A 70 -1.73 4.88 -6.70
N VAL A 71 -1.27 5.70 -5.79
CA VAL A 71 -0.59 5.26 -4.58
C VAL A 71 -1.39 5.64 -3.35
N GLN A 72 -1.51 4.68 -2.44
CA GLN A 72 -2.19 4.80 -1.15
C GLN A 72 -1.12 4.93 -0.07
N ARG A 73 -1.07 6.08 0.62
CA ARG A 73 -0.19 6.24 1.77
C ARG A 73 -0.66 5.33 2.88
N THR A 74 0.26 4.60 3.48
CA THR A 74 0.04 3.74 4.65
C THR A 74 1.08 4.09 5.71
N THR A 75 0.65 4.13 6.97
CA THR A 75 1.50 4.54 8.11
C THR A 75 1.13 3.76 9.37
N PRO A 76 2.05 3.57 10.34
CA PRO A 76 1.69 3.06 11.66
C PRO A 76 0.58 3.91 12.31
N ARG A 77 -0.37 3.25 12.96
CA ARG A 77 -1.44 3.88 13.74
C ARG A 77 -0.82 4.54 14.97
N ARG A 78 -1.10 5.83 15.17
CA ARG A 78 -0.72 6.59 16.37
C ARG A 78 -1.95 7.06 17.11
#